data_AF-A0A0D2BKP9-F1
#
_entry.id   AF-A0A0D2BKP9-F1
#
_cell.length_a   1.000
_cell.length_b   1.000
_cell.length_c   1.000
_cell.angle_alpha   90.00
_cell.angle_beta   90.00
_cell.angle_gamma   90.00
#
_symmetry.space_group_name_H-M   'P 1'
#
loop_
_entity.id
_entity.type
_entity.pdbx_description
1 polymer ?
#
loop_
_entity_poly.entity_id
_entity_poly.type
_entity_poly.pdbx_seq_one_letter_code
_entity_poly.pdbx_strand_id
1 'polypeptide(L)'
;MQVPNVITNIGRGSACRYQAYAGASRPRAVLCGSSCTGPGFRWNIKSGGVVSKANYSSTSSPTSATPTATHTPCTTLGVRRFEVQTPRNIQGHRRYLRLDPTPQTDRSRSKRKSKMAPPYNDLKYYTAGTPNGLKPAILLEELGLKYETHAINIMKNEQKEPWFIEINPNGRIPALKDGDLRVFESGAIMLYLTDMYDKEKNFTYQYGTDEYYEMMSWLMFQMGGIGPMQGQANHFRAMAPVYSAYGIKRYIDETKRLISVLEIRLSKADWLAGDKYTIADMASYSWVQGAPLFLDIDLSEFPGVDKWIKRIGERSAVQAAKKVGSSWSDEQMKEMIGGMKAKMDAKKGTEQEEESSKI
;
A
#
# COMPACT_ATOMS: atom_id res chain seq x y z
N MET A 1 -16.58 32.31 14.39
CA MET A 1 -15.66 31.29 14.95
C MET A 1 -14.51 31.14 13.98
N GLN A 2 -13.34 31.65 14.36
CA GLN A 2 -12.12 31.67 13.53
C GLN A 2 -11.47 30.29 13.47
N VAL A 3 -11.25 29.81 12.25
CA VAL A 3 -10.46 28.63 11.92
C VAL A 3 -9.01 29.13 11.66
N PRO A 4 -7.96 28.58 12.30
CA PRO A 4 -6.60 28.99 12.04
C PRO A 4 -6.05 28.38 10.75
N ASN A 5 -5.40 29.24 9.96
CA ASN A 5 -4.66 28.93 8.73
C ASN A 5 -3.54 27.91 8.97
N VAL A 6 -3.52 26.85 8.14
CA VAL A 6 -2.36 25.96 7.98
C VAL A 6 -1.50 26.52 6.85
N ILE A 7 -0.34 27.08 7.22
CA ILE A 7 0.70 27.48 6.28
C ILE A 7 1.52 26.23 5.90
N THR A 8 1.56 25.95 4.61
CA THR A 8 2.46 25.01 3.94
C THR A 8 3.89 25.54 3.98
N ASN A 9 4.86 24.70 4.34
CA ASN A 9 6.28 25.03 4.14
C ASN A 9 6.97 23.93 3.32
N ILE A 10 7.36 24.32 2.12
CA ILE A 10 8.11 23.53 1.14
C ILE A 10 9.59 23.70 1.46
N GLY A 11 10.26 22.61 1.89
CA GLY A 11 11.72 22.56 2.01
C GLY A 11 12.35 21.85 0.82
N ARG A 12 13.18 22.56 0.05
CA ARG A 12 14.07 22.02 -1.00
C ARG A 12 15.44 21.63 -0.43
N GLY A 13 16.04 20.57 -0.98
CA GLY A 13 17.48 20.22 -0.93
C GLY A 13 17.84 19.20 0.16
N SER A 14 18.60 18.12 -0.07
CA SER A 14 19.68 17.93 -1.05
C SER A 14 19.96 16.44 -1.29
N ALA A 15 20.35 16.09 -2.52
CA ALA A 15 20.74 14.75 -2.94
C ALA A 15 22.10 14.33 -2.37
N CYS A 16 22.22 13.10 -1.84
CA CYS A 16 23.50 12.46 -1.56
C CYS A 16 23.99 11.71 -2.81
N ARG A 17 25.13 12.16 -3.37
CA ARG A 17 25.93 11.37 -4.32
C ARG A 17 26.64 10.25 -3.56
N TYR A 18 26.49 9.01 -4.01
CA TYR A 18 27.34 7.90 -3.60
C TYR A 18 28.69 7.98 -4.33
N GLN A 19 29.78 8.03 -3.57
CA GLN A 19 31.11 7.65 -4.06
C GLN A 19 31.46 6.33 -3.39
N ALA A 20 31.54 5.26 -4.19
CA ALA A 20 32.04 3.97 -3.76
C ALA A 20 33.56 4.03 -3.71
N TYR A 21 34.15 3.80 -2.53
CA TYR A 21 35.57 3.44 -2.43
C TYR A 21 35.68 1.92 -2.32
N ALA A 22 36.42 1.33 -3.25
CA ALA A 22 36.77 -0.07 -3.25
C ALA A 22 37.74 -0.38 -2.09
N GLY A 23 37.48 -1.47 -1.37
CA GLY A 23 38.45 -2.12 -0.48
C GLY A 23 38.31 -1.82 1.01
N ALA A 24 37.30 -2.41 1.66
CA ALA A 24 37.41 -2.85 3.05
C ALA A 24 36.28 -3.83 3.37
N SER A 25 36.66 -5.00 3.88
CA SER A 25 35.77 -6.07 4.31
C SER A 25 35.02 -5.71 5.60
N ARG A 26 33.67 -5.79 5.53
CA ARG A 26 32.66 -5.64 6.60
C ARG A 26 32.15 -4.21 6.90
N PRO A 27 30.87 -3.90 6.67
CA PRO A 27 30.27 -2.65 7.14
C PRO A 27 29.87 -2.75 8.62
N ARG A 28 30.38 -1.83 9.45
CA ARG A 28 29.79 -1.51 10.76
C ARG A 28 28.85 -0.31 10.57
N ALA A 29 27.59 -0.46 11.01
CA ALA A 29 26.63 0.64 11.03
C ALA A 29 27.07 1.71 12.04
N VAL A 30 27.27 2.94 11.57
CA VAL A 30 27.42 4.13 12.42
C VAL A 30 26.08 4.87 12.37
N LEU A 31 25.34 4.83 13.48
CA LEU A 31 24.16 5.67 13.70
C LEU A 31 24.64 7.09 14.00
N CYS A 32 24.38 8.03 13.09
CA CYS A 32 24.62 9.45 13.31
C CYS A 32 23.38 10.05 13.98
N GLY A 33 23.44 10.25 15.30
CA GLY A 33 22.42 10.96 16.07
C GLY A 33 22.89 12.39 16.34
N SER A 34 22.26 13.38 15.71
CA SER A 34 22.51 14.80 15.98
C SER A 34 21.60 15.25 17.12
N SER A 35 22.15 15.44 18.33
CA SER A 35 21.50 16.20 19.39
C SER A 35 22.45 17.30 19.85
N CYS A 36 22.16 18.53 19.44
CA CYS A 36 22.77 19.74 19.97
C CYS A 36 21.64 20.63 20.50
N THR A 37 21.36 20.55 21.79
CA THR A 37 20.56 21.54 22.51
C THR A 37 21.49 22.38 23.38
N GLY A 38 21.63 23.66 23.04
CA GLY A 38 22.29 24.68 23.85
C GLY A 38 21.31 25.39 24.80
N PRO A 39 21.80 26.15 25.81
CA PRO A 39 21.03 26.50 27.00
C PRO A 39 20.22 27.80 26.87
N GLY A 40 19.00 27.75 27.43
CA GLY A 40 18.29 28.82 28.15
C GLY A 40 18.27 30.25 27.58
N PHE A 41 17.12 30.64 27.01
CA PHE A 41 16.72 32.06 26.91
C PHE A 41 15.31 32.28 27.46
N ARG A 42 15.20 33.23 28.40
CA ARG A 42 13.95 33.74 29.00
C ARG A 42 13.21 34.61 27.98
N TRP A 43 11.88 34.46 27.93
CA TRP A 43 11.00 35.31 27.14
C TRP A 43 10.83 36.70 27.77
N ASN A 44 11.04 37.75 26.97
CA ASN A 44 10.58 39.09 27.30
C ASN A 44 9.93 39.67 26.03
N ILE A 45 8.61 39.77 26.04
CA ILE A 45 7.82 40.32 24.94
C ILE A 45 7.82 41.84 25.10
N LYS A 46 8.37 42.56 24.10
CA LYS A 46 8.01 43.96 23.87
C LYS A 46 7.76 44.20 22.38
N SER A 47 6.59 44.76 22.14
CA SER A 47 6.04 45.33 20.92
C SER A 47 6.95 46.38 20.28
N GLY A 48 7.02 46.40 18.94
CA GLY A 48 7.60 47.51 18.17
C GLY A 48 7.86 47.09 16.72
N GLY A 49 7.17 47.72 15.77
CA GLY A 49 7.25 47.37 14.35
C GLY A 49 8.47 47.92 13.61
N VAL A 50 8.55 47.54 12.32
CA VAL A 50 8.81 48.37 11.12
C VAL A 50 9.60 47.58 10.07
N VAL A 51 8.91 47.34 8.95
CA VAL A 51 9.31 47.43 7.52
C VAL A 51 10.74 47.07 7.12
N SER A 52 10.89 46.10 6.20
CA SER A 52 12.05 46.03 5.30
C SER A 52 11.60 46.08 3.83
N LYS A 53 11.92 47.18 3.14
CA LYS A 53 12.05 47.24 1.68
C LYS A 53 13.32 46.48 1.28
N ALA A 54 13.24 45.61 0.27
CA ALA A 54 14.42 45.05 -0.38
C ALA A 54 14.39 45.47 -1.86
N ASN A 55 15.32 46.36 -2.23
CA ASN A 55 15.66 46.65 -3.62
C ASN A 55 16.66 45.59 -4.09
N TYR A 56 16.37 44.98 -5.25
CA TYR A 56 17.31 44.13 -5.98
C TYR A 56 18.20 44.98 -6.88
N SER A 57 19.51 44.75 -6.83
CA SER A 57 20.42 45.09 -7.92
C SER A 57 21.43 43.96 -8.11
N SER A 58 21.50 43.48 -9.35
CA SER A 58 22.45 42.52 -9.91
C SER A 58 23.87 43.09 -9.97
N THR A 59 24.90 42.23 -9.83
CA THR A 59 25.99 42.02 -10.82
C THR A 59 27.20 41.26 -10.26
N SER A 60 27.70 40.34 -11.10
CA SER A 60 29.08 39.85 -11.28
C SER A 60 29.90 39.23 -10.13
N SER A 61 30.32 37.97 -10.38
CA SER A 61 31.51 37.32 -9.80
C SER A 61 32.82 38.09 -10.08
N PRO A 62 33.85 37.90 -9.25
CA PRO A 62 35.07 37.30 -9.78
C PRO A 62 35.74 36.25 -8.87
N THR A 63 36.63 35.54 -9.55
CA THR A 63 37.54 34.44 -9.20
C THR A 63 38.46 34.60 -7.99
N SER A 64 38.86 33.41 -7.48
CA SER A 64 40.16 33.06 -6.88
C SER A 64 40.63 33.79 -5.62
N ALA A 65 40.49 33.13 -4.47
CA ALA A 65 41.47 33.21 -3.39
C ALA A 65 41.37 31.94 -2.52
N THR A 66 42.43 31.13 -2.54
CA THR A 66 42.66 30.04 -1.59
C THR A 66 43.17 30.65 -0.28
N PRO A 67 42.60 30.32 0.90
CA PRO A 67 43.32 30.46 2.15
C PRO A 67 43.65 29.07 2.70
N THR A 68 44.94 28.79 2.73
CA THR A 68 45.58 27.78 3.56
C THR A 68 45.23 28.05 5.03
N ALA A 69 44.57 27.09 5.69
CA ALA A 69 44.40 27.09 7.15
C ALA A 69 44.77 25.71 7.71
N THR A 70 46.05 25.65 8.11
CA THR A 70 46.65 24.86 9.19
C THR A 70 45.77 23.80 9.88
N HIS A 71 46.16 22.53 9.71
CA HIS A 71 45.74 21.42 10.56
C HIS A 71 46.09 21.70 12.03
N THR A 72 45.06 21.77 12.88
CA THR A 72 45.23 21.63 14.32
C THR A 72 44.75 20.24 14.71
N PRO A 73 45.63 19.31 15.15
CA PRO A 73 45.18 18.00 15.62
C PRO A 73 44.45 18.19 16.95
N CYS A 74 43.22 17.69 17.02
CA CYS A 74 42.43 17.74 18.24
C CYS A 74 43.07 16.78 19.26
N THR A 75 43.84 17.35 20.19
CA THR A 75 44.42 16.65 21.33
C THR A 75 43.33 16.07 22.23
N THR A 76 43.58 14.85 22.67
CA THR A 76 42.94 14.08 23.74
C THR A 76 42.45 14.94 24.91
N LEU A 77 41.15 15.24 24.93
CA LEU A 77 40.47 15.72 26.13
C LEU A 77 39.93 14.51 26.91
N GLY A 78 40.45 14.37 28.12
CA GLY A 78 40.18 13.26 29.03
C GLY A 78 38.68 13.06 29.32
N VAL A 79 38.29 11.79 29.36
CA VAL A 79 36.95 11.36 29.76
C VAL A 79 36.74 11.74 31.23
N ARG A 80 36.02 12.84 31.49
CA ARG A 80 35.43 13.06 32.81
C ARG A 80 34.23 12.13 32.97
N ARG A 81 34.37 11.12 33.83
CA ARG A 81 33.24 10.29 34.30
C ARG A 81 32.29 11.20 35.09
N PHE A 82 31.08 11.37 34.59
CA PHE A 82 29.97 11.82 35.40
C PHE A 82 29.37 10.59 36.10
N GLU A 83 29.60 10.47 37.41
CA GLU A 83 28.87 9.53 38.25
C GLU A 83 27.51 10.12 38.58
N VAL A 84 26.47 9.63 37.92
CA VAL A 84 25.08 9.91 38.31
C VAL A 84 24.75 8.97 39.47
N GLN A 85 24.68 9.51 40.68
CA GLN A 85 24.10 8.78 41.81
C GLN A 85 22.59 8.62 41.58
N THR A 86 22.15 7.40 41.27
CA THR A 86 20.73 7.06 41.22
C THR A 86 20.22 6.77 42.63
N PRO A 87 19.02 7.26 43.02
CA PRO A 87 18.41 6.90 44.30
C PRO A 87 18.10 5.39 44.34
N ARG A 88 18.43 4.75 45.47
CA ARG A 88 18.08 3.34 45.73
C ARG A 88 16.57 3.24 45.94
N ASN A 89 15.83 2.88 44.89
CA ASN A 89 14.60 2.08 44.88
C ASN A 89 13.75 2.36 43.64
N ILE A 90 14.30 2.06 42.47
CA ILE A 90 13.49 1.81 41.27
C ILE A 90 13.89 0.42 40.77
N GLN A 91 12.97 -0.54 40.88
CA GLN A 91 13.08 -1.83 40.18
C GLN A 91 13.00 -1.57 38.67
N GLY A 92 14.13 -1.20 38.09
CA GLY A 92 14.31 -1.14 36.65
C GLY A 92 14.38 -2.55 36.12
N HIS A 93 13.31 -3.03 35.48
CA HIS A 93 13.39 -4.18 34.57
C HIS A 93 14.24 -3.80 33.36
N ARG A 94 15.57 -3.87 33.50
CA ARG A 94 16.48 -3.91 32.35
C ARG A 94 16.30 -5.28 31.68
N ARG A 95 15.37 -5.39 30.74
CA ARG A 95 15.43 -6.46 29.72
C ARG A 95 16.60 -6.14 28.80
N TYR A 96 17.77 -6.68 29.12
CA TYR A 96 18.78 -6.90 28.09
C TYR A 96 18.22 -7.96 27.14
N LEU A 97 18.06 -7.62 25.86
CA LEU A 97 17.91 -8.61 24.79
C LEU A 97 19.22 -9.41 24.75
N ARG A 98 19.27 -10.51 25.49
CA ARG A 98 20.27 -11.57 25.27
C ARG A 98 19.88 -12.28 23.98
N LEU A 99 20.63 -12.03 22.93
CA LEU A 99 20.77 -13.00 21.84
C LEU A 99 21.67 -14.11 22.40
N ASP A 100 21.09 -15.10 23.08
CA ASP A 100 21.79 -16.33 23.42
C ASP A 100 21.74 -17.27 22.20
N PRO A 101 22.88 -17.62 21.56
CA PRO A 101 22.92 -18.64 20.54
C PRO A 101 23.36 -19.94 21.21
N THR A 102 22.47 -20.66 21.89
CA THR A 102 22.67 -22.08 22.21
C THR A 102 21.34 -22.75 22.61
N PRO A 103 21.02 -23.95 22.11
CA PRO A 103 19.80 -24.64 22.50
C PRO A 103 19.99 -25.25 23.90
N GLN A 104 19.35 -24.66 24.91
CA GLN A 104 19.12 -25.36 26.17
C GLN A 104 18.12 -26.49 25.91
N THR A 105 18.58 -27.72 26.05
CA THR A 105 17.77 -28.93 25.98
C THR A 105 17.00 -29.13 27.28
N ASP A 106 15.97 -28.31 27.49
CA ASP A 106 14.99 -28.58 28.55
C ASP A 106 14.06 -29.72 28.11
N ARG A 107 14.36 -30.93 28.60
CA ARG A 107 13.62 -32.17 28.37
C ARG A 107 12.37 -32.33 29.23
N SER A 108 11.75 -31.24 29.69
CA SER A 108 10.51 -31.30 30.49
C SER A 108 9.33 -30.54 29.89
N ARG A 109 9.31 -30.34 28.57
CA ARG A 109 8.12 -29.82 27.89
C ARG A 109 7.02 -30.87 27.93
N SER A 110 6.16 -30.77 28.95
CA SER A 110 4.80 -31.32 28.97
C SER A 110 4.25 -31.34 27.55
N LYS A 111 3.84 -32.52 27.08
CA LYS A 111 3.13 -32.72 25.81
C LYS A 111 1.82 -31.94 25.88
N ARG A 112 1.89 -30.61 25.70
CA ARG A 112 0.78 -29.84 25.17
C ARG A 112 0.48 -30.53 23.86
N LYS A 113 -0.61 -31.31 23.82
CA LYS A 113 -1.19 -31.81 22.58
C LYS A 113 -1.10 -30.63 21.61
N SER A 114 -0.34 -30.80 20.52
CA SER A 114 -0.45 -29.90 19.40
C SER A 114 -1.95 -29.80 19.15
N LYS A 115 -2.53 -28.61 19.35
CA LYS A 115 -3.74 -28.26 18.61
C LYS A 115 -3.33 -28.58 17.18
N MET A 116 -3.96 -29.58 16.58
CA MET A 116 -3.58 -30.06 15.27
C MET A 116 -3.32 -28.86 14.37
N ALA A 117 -2.16 -28.83 13.73
CA ALA A 117 -1.96 -27.92 12.62
C ALA A 117 -3.12 -28.17 11.63
N PRO A 118 -3.76 -27.11 11.12
CA PRO A 118 -5.00 -27.22 10.37
C PRO A 118 -4.98 -28.32 9.31
N PRO A 119 -6.14 -28.95 9.10
CA PRO A 119 -6.97 -28.42 8.03
C PRO A 119 -8.21 -27.83 8.68
N TYR A 120 -8.19 -26.51 8.83
CA TYR A 120 -9.45 -25.80 8.94
C TYR A 120 -10.11 -26.02 7.55
N ASN A 121 -11.23 -26.73 7.54
CA ASN A 121 -12.04 -27.01 6.34
C ASN A 121 -13.42 -26.36 6.52
N ASP A 122 -13.47 -25.27 7.30
CA ASP A 122 -14.67 -24.49 7.60
C ASP A 122 -14.47 -23.07 7.04
N LEU A 123 -14.27 -23.01 5.72
CA LEU A 123 -14.03 -21.79 4.98
C LEU A 123 -15.34 -21.00 4.85
N LYS A 124 -15.36 -19.80 5.42
CA LYS A 124 -16.45 -18.83 5.29
C LYS A 124 -15.93 -17.55 4.68
N TYR A 125 -16.46 -17.21 3.50
CA TYR A 125 -16.01 -16.09 2.70
C TYR A 125 -17.02 -14.95 2.75
N TYR A 126 -16.65 -13.85 3.40
CA TYR A 126 -17.48 -12.66 3.56
C TYR A 126 -17.09 -11.63 2.51
N THR A 127 -17.97 -11.42 1.53
CA THR A 127 -17.60 -10.70 0.31
C THR A 127 -18.77 -9.97 -0.34
N ALA A 128 -18.48 -9.19 -1.37
CA ALA A 128 -19.46 -8.60 -2.27
C ALA A 128 -18.90 -8.61 -3.70
N GLY A 129 -19.78 -8.54 -4.70
CA GLY A 129 -19.46 -8.46 -6.13
C GLY A 129 -18.66 -7.22 -6.52
N THR A 130 -17.39 -7.17 -6.13
CA THR A 130 -16.45 -6.06 -6.32
C THR A 130 -15.10 -6.61 -6.78
N PRO A 131 -14.22 -5.79 -7.37
CA PRO A 131 -12.86 -6.24 -7.73
C PRO A 131 -12.09 -6.87 -6.57
N ASN A 132 -12.14 -6.29 -5.36
CA ASN A 132 -11.46 -6.86 -4.20
C ASN A 132 -12.08 -8.18 -3.72
N GLY A 133 -13.41 -8.30 -3.78
CA GLY A 133 -14.11 -9.55 -3.49
C GLY A 133 -13.87 -10.65 -4.53
N LEU A 134 -13.56 -10.27 -5.77
CA LEU A 134 -13.30 -11.22 -6.84
C LEU A 134 -11.93 -11.92 -6.71
N LYS A 135 -10.89 -11.26 -6.17
CA LYS A 135 -9.53 -11.86 -6.15
C LYS A 135 -9.47 -13.19 -5.39
N PRO A 136 -9.88 -13.25 -4.11
CA PRO A 136 -9.88 -14.52 -3.39
C PRO A 136 -10.92 -15.49 -3.92
N ALA A 137 -12.05 -15.01 -4.45
CA ALA A 137 -13.05 -15.86 -5.08
C ALA A 137 -12.47 -16.64 -6.26
N ILE A 138 -11.68 -15.99 -7.14
CA ILE A 138 -10.99 -16.68 -8.23
C ILE A 138 -10.11 -17.81 -7.67
N LEU A 139 -9.29 -17.53 -6.66
CA LEU A 139 -8.40 -18.54 -6.10
C LEU A 139 -9.14 -19.69 -5.42
N LEU A 140 -10.24 -19.41 -4.70
CA LEU A 140 -11.09 -20.43 -4.09
C LEU A 140 -11.67 -21.39 -5.14
N GLU A 141 -12.17 -20.84 -6.26
CA GLU A 141 -12.71 -21.61 -7.38
C GLU A 141 -11.60 -22.38 -8.14
N GLU A 142 -10.44 -21.76 -8.37
CA GLU A 142 -9.30 -22.41 -9.04
C GLU A 142 -8.74 -23.59 -8.24
N LEU A 143 -8.76 -23.50 -6.91
CA LEU A 143 -8.38 -24.59 -6.01
C LEU A 143 -9.50 -25.62 -5.80
N GLY A 144 -10.71 -25.38 -6.34
CA GLY A 144 -11.85 -26.28 -6.16
C GLY A 144 -12.27 -26.46 -4.70
N LEU A 145 -12.06 -25.45 -3.86
CA LEU A 145 -12.33 -25.54 -2.43
C LEU A 145 -13.83 -25.45 -2.14
N LYS A 146 -14.28 -26.17 -1.12
CA LYS A 146 -15.63 -26.01 -0.57
C LYS A 146 -15.62 -24.88 0.46
N TYR A 147 -16.45 -23.87 0.27
CA TYR A 147 -16.58 -22.74 1.17
C TYR A 147 -18.03 -22.22 1.21
N GLU A 148 -18.42 -21.63 2.34
CA GLU A 148 -19.68 -20.90 2.49
C GLU A 148 -19.45 -19.44 2.09
N THR A 149 -20.34 -18.86 1.29
CA THR A 149 -20.29 -17.43 0.95
C THR A 149 -21.31 -16.66 1.75
N HIS A 150 -20.87 -15.61 2.44
CA HIS A 150 -21.71 -14.59 3.06
C HIS A 150 -21.64 -13.31 2.22
N ALA A 151 -22.72 -13.01 1.49
CA ALA A 151 -22.82 -11.79 0.71
C ALA A 151 -23.10 -10.58 1.63
N ILE A 152 -22.20 -9.60 1.62
CA ILE A 152 -22.26 -8.40 2.45
C ILE A 152 -22.84 -7.24 1.65
N ASN A 153 -23.90 -6.62 2.16
CA ASN A 153 -24.49 -5.44 1.54
C ASN A 153 -23.71 -4.17 1.92
N ILE A 154 -22.70 -3.86 1.10
CA ILE A 154 -21.84 -2.69 1.33
C ILE A 154 -22.56 -1.34 1.21
N MET A 155 -23.71 -1.29 0.52
CA MET A 155 -24.52 -0.08 0.38
C MET A 155 -25.30 0.24 1.66
N LYS A 156 -25.59 -0.78 2.48
CA LYS A 156 -26.21 -0.64 3.80
C LYS A 156 -25.19 -0.54 4.94
N ASN A 157 -23.90 -0.47 4.62
CA ASN A 157 -22.81 -0.47 5.61
C ASN A 157 -22.78 -1.71 6.52
N GLU A 158 -23.24 -2.87 6.06
CA GLU A 158 -23.20 -4.12 6.84
C GLU A 158 -21.77 -4.49 7.29
N GLN A 159 -20.76 -4.19 6.46
CA GLN A 159 -19.34 -4.34 6.79
C GLN A 159 -18.86 -3.45 7.96
N LYS A 160 -19.72 -2.58 8.49
CA LYS A 160 -19.45 -1.73 9.66
C LYS A 160 -20.19 -2.21 10.91
N GLU A 161 -21.03 -3.23 10.81
CA GLU A 161 -21.73 -3.79 11.95
C GLU A 161 -20.74 -4.46 12.93
N PRO A 162 -21.02 -4.44 14.25
CA PRO A 162 -20.09 -4.93 15.26
C PRO A 162 -19.57 -6.36 14.99
N TRP A 163 -20.45 -7.27 14.56
CA TRP A 163 -20.08 -8.66 14.27
C TRP A 163 -19.09 -8.78 13.10
N PHE A 164 -19.20 -7.91 12.08
CA PHE A 164 -18.26 -7.92 10.96
C PHE A 164 -16.92 -7.31 11.38
N ILE A 165 -16.94 -6.25 12.22
CA ILE A 165 -15.74 -5.62 12.76
C ILE A 165 -14.90 -6.59 13.61
N GLU A 166 -15.54 -7.53 14.31
CA GLU A 166 -14.84 -8.61 15.01
C GLU A 166 -14.04 -9.50 14.04
N ILE A 167 -14.53 -9.71 12.82
CA ILE A 167 -13.86 -10.47 11.76
C ILE A 167 -12.79 -9.62 11.08
N ASN A 168 -13.13 -8.41 10.66
CA ASN A 168 -12.22 -7.45 10.04
C ASN A 168 -12.39 -6.04 10.66
N PRO A 169 -11.43 -5.56 11.48
CA PRO A 169 -11.53 -4.28 12.17
C PRO A 169 -11.45 -3.08 11.22
N ASN A 170 -10.93 -3.26 9.99
CA ASN A 170 -10.96 -2.23 8.95
C ASN A 170 -12.41 -1.99 8.44
N GLY A 171 -13.31 -2.95 8.67
CA GLY A 171 -14.69 -2.91 8.20
C GLY A 171 -14.77 -2.78 6.69
N ARG A 172 -14.03 -3.63 5.98
CA ARG A 172 -13.97 -3.71 4.51
C ARG A 172 -14.07 -5.17 4.09
N ILE A 173 -14.71 -5.42 2.94
CA ILE A 173 -14.65 -6.72 2.29
C ILE A 173 -13.38 -6.81 1.40
N PRO A 174 -12.91 -8.01 1.07
CA PRO A 174 -13.33 -9.29 1.63
C PRO A 174 -12.72 -9.61 3.00
N ALA A 175 -13.34 -10.58 3.69
CA ALA A 175 -12.77 -11.27 4.84
C ALA A 175 -13.00 -12.78 4.71
N LEU A 176 -12.13 -13.58 5.30
CA LEU A 176 -12.22 -15.03 5.33
C LEU A 176 -12.15 -15.49 6.80
N LYS A 177 -13.01 -16.45 7.15
CA LYS A 177 -12.78 -17.30 8.32
C LYS A 177 -12.48 -18.71 7.88
N ASP A 178 -11.67 -19.38 8.68
CA ASP A 178 -11.38 -20.78 8.55
C ASP A 178 -11.34 -21.41 9.95
N GLY A 179 -12.49 -21.96 10.36
CA GLY A 179 -12.79 -22.21 11.77
C GLY A 179 -12.71 -20.91 12.59
N ASP A 180 -11.81 -20.87 13.57
CA ASP A 180 -11.60 -19.69 14.43
C ASP A 180 -10.61 -18.67 13.86
N LEU A 181 -9.80 -19.06 12.87
CA LEU A 181 -8.86 -18.15 12.25
C LEU A 181 -9.62 -17.14 11.38
N ARG A 182 -9.29 -15.86 11.53
CA ARG A 182 -9.77 -14.79 10.65
C ARG A 182 -8.63 -14.24 9.83
N VAL A 183 -8.87 -13.98 8.55
CA VAL A 183 -7.94 -13.36 7.63
C VAL A 183 -8.69 -12.26 6.87
N PHE A 184 -8.14 -11.06 6.86
CA PHE A 184 -8.69 -9.92 6.13
C PHE A 184 -7.58 -9.24 5.31
N GLU A 185 -7.97 -8.40 4.36
CA GLU A 185 -7.19 -7.97 3.19
C GLU A 185 -7.09 -9.04 2.11
N SER A 186 -7.58 -8.70 0.90
CA SER A 186 -7.66 -9.65 -0.22
C SER A 186 -6.33 -10.34 -0.57
N GLY A 187 -5.21 -9.60 -0.56
CA GLY A 187 -3.89 -10.20 -0.79
C GLY A 187 -3.46 -11.15 0.32
N ALA A 188 -3.75 -10.84 1.59
CA ALA A 188 -3.43 -11.71 2.72
C ALA A 188 -4.27 -13.00 2.70
N ILE A 189 -5.55 -12.90 2.34
CA ILE A 189 -6.42 -14.07 2.13
C ILE A 189 -5.84 -14.97 1.03
N MET A 190 -5.38 -14.40 -0.09
CA MET A 190 -4.81 -15.20 -1.17
C MET A 190 -3.51 -15.90 -0.74
N LEU A 191 -2.63 -15.21 0.00
CA LEU A 191 -1.42 -15.83 0.55
C LEU A 191 -1.75 -16.97 1.51
N TYR A 192 -2.72 -16.75 2.41
CA TYR A 192 -3.22 -17.79 3.30
C TYR A 192 -3.71 -19.02 2.51
N LEU A 193 -4.53 -18.81 1.49
CA LEU A 193 -5.06 -19.90 0.67
C LEU A 193 -3.93 -20.66 -0.06
N THR A 194 -2.92 -19.96 -0.57
CA THR A 194 -1.78 -20.63 -1.24
C THR A 194 -0.87 -21.40 -0.27
N ASP A 195 -0.74 -20.94 0.98
CA ASP A 195 0.03 -21.66 1.99
C ASP A 195 -0.72 -22.89 2.50
N MET A 196 -2.01 -22.74 2.71
CA MET A 196 -2.83 -23.75 3.37
C MET A 196 -3.41 -24.79 2.42
N TYR A 197 -3.70 -24.44 1.16
CA TYR A 197 -4.43 -25.31 0.24
C TYR A 197 -3.75 -25.54 -1.11
N ASP A 198 -2.92 -24.62 -1.60
CA ASP A 198 -2.16 -24.81 -2.83
C ASP A 198 -0.87 -25.62 -2.58
N LYS A 199 -1.02 -26.92 -2.28
CA LYS A 199 0.09 -27.80 -1.90
C LYS A 199 1.05 -28.09 -3.05
N GLU A 200 0.54 -28.19 -4.28
CA GLU A 200 1.37 -28.35 -5.48
C GLU A 200 1.94 -27.03 -6.00
N LYS A 201 1.57 -25.90 -5.38
CA LYS A 201 2.03 -24.57 -5.80
C LYS A 201 1.61 -24.29 -7.26
N ASN A 202 0.37 -24.61 -7.61
CA ASN A 202 -0.18 -24.37 -8.94
C ASN A 202 -0.34 -22.86 -9.22
N PHE A 203 -0.61 -22.05 -8.20
CA PHE A 203 -0.91 -20.61 -8.31
C PHE A 203 0.06 -19.71 -7.53
N THR A 204 1.15 -20.29 -7.02
CA THR A 204 2.23 -19.58 -6.33
C THR A 204 3.59 -20.24 -6.59
N TYR A 205 4.67 -19.67 -6.07
CA TYR A 205 6.00 -20.27 -6.10
C TYR A 205 6.43 -20.71 -4.70
N GLN A 206 7.51 -21.49 -4.62
CA GLN A 206 8.05 -21.94 -3.35
C GLN A 206 8.57 -20.74 -2.54
N TYR A 207 8.16 -20.63 -1.28
CA TYR A 207 8.61 -19.55 -0.41
C TYR A 207 10.14 -19.49 -0.35
N GLY A 208 10.68 -18.29 -0.54
CA GLY A 208 12.12 -18.03 -0.48
C GLY A 208 12.87 -18.14 -1.81
N THR A 209 12.20 -18.54 -2.91
CA THR A 209 12.80 -18.49 -4.25
C THR A 209 12.66 -17.10 -4.88
N ASP A 210 13.47 -16.83 -5.90
CA ASP A 210 13.44 -15.55 -6.62
C ASP A 210 12.07 -15.32 -7.28
N GLU A 211 11.45 -16.35 -7.85
CA GLU A 211 10.12 -16.29 -8.48
C GLU A 211 9.02 -15.97 -7.46
N TYR A 212 9.15 -16.46 -6.22
CA TYR A 212 8.22 -16.10 -5.16
C TYR A 212 8.31 -14.61 -4.83
N TYR A 213 9.52 -14.06 -4.73
CA TYR A 213 9.70 -12.63 -4.46
C TYR A 213 9.28 -11.75 -5.64
N GLU A 214 9.45 -12.21 -6.88
CA GLU A 214 8.90 -11.55 -8.06
C GLU A 214 7.37 -11.53 -8.03
N MET A 215 6.73 -12.69 -7.77
CA MET A 215 5.27 -12.78 -7.60
C MET A 215 4.76 -11.85 -6.49
N MET A 216 5.44 -11.85 -5.34
CA MET A 216 5.11 -10.96 -4.22
C MET A 216 5.22 -9.49 -4.59
N SER A 217 6.21 -9.12 -5.40
CA SER A 217 6.38 -7.74 -5.89
C SER A 217 5.19 -7.31 -6.73
N TRP A 218 4.72 -8.15 -7.66
CA TRP A 218 3.53 -7.87 -8.46
C TRP A 218 2.23 -7.87 -7.64
N LEU A 219 2.10 -8.78 -6.67
CA LEU A 219 0.95 -8.79 -5.76
C LEU A 219 0.89 -7.49 -4.94
N MET A 220 2.02 -7.02 -4.41
CA MET A 220 2.07 -5.77 -3.65
C MET A 220 1.92 -4.53 -4.54
N PHE A 221 2.41 -4.58 -5.79
CA PHE A 221 2.13 -3.56 -6.80
C PHE A 221 0.62 -3.41 -7.05
N GLN A 222 -0.12 -4.52 -7.10
CA GLN A 222 -1.57 -4.50 -7.19
C GLN A 222 -2.21 -3.89 -5.94
N MET A 223 -1.81 -4.33 -4.75
CA MET A 223 -2.41 -3.92 -3.47
C MET A 223 -2.14 -2.44 -3.14
N GLY A 224 -0.96 -1.93 -3.47
CA GLY A 224 -0.55 -0.54 -3.21
C GLY A 224 -0.75 0.43 -4.37
N GLY A 225 -0.85 -0.08 -5.61
CA GLY A 225 -0.93 0.73 -6.83
C GLY A 225 -2.29 0.59 -7.52
N ILE A 226 -2.47 -0.47 -8.30
CA ILE A 226 -3.64 -0.65 -9.20
C ILE A 226 -4.96 -0.46 -8.46
N GLY A 227 -5.18 -1.24 -7.39
CA GLY A 227 -6.46 -1.23 -6.69
C GLY A 227 -6.80 0.15 -6.09
N PRO A 228 -5.92 0.72 -5.25
CA PRO A 228 -6.16 2.04 -4.66
C PRO A 228 -6.34 3.15 -5.69
N MET A 229 -5.48 3.24 -6.71
CA MET A 229 -5.52 4.35 -7.69
C MET A 229 -6.73 4.26 -8.61
N GLN A 230 -7.06 3.06 -9.10
CA GLN A 230 -8.26 2.85 -9.91
C GLN A 230 -9.54 3.05 -9.08
N GLY A 231 -9.52 2.69 -7.79
CA GLY A 231 -10.61 3.00 -6.86
C GLY A 231 -10.87 4.51 -6.73
N GLN A 232 -9.81 5.33 -6.65
CA GLN A 232 -9.95 6.79 -6.67
C GLN A 232 -10.47 7.29 -8.01
N ALA A 233 -9.98 6.75 -9.13
CA ALA A 233 -10.49 7.11 -10.46
C ALA A 233 -12.00 6.85 -10.57
N ASN A 234 -12.46 5.66 -10.15
CA ASN A 234 -13.88 5.31 -10.10
C ASN A 234 -14.68 6.28 -9.20
N HIS A 235 -14.12 6.66 -8.05
CA HIS A 235 -14.77 7.59 -7.13
C HIS A 235 -14.98 8.97 -7.75
N PHE A 236 -13.92 9.64 -8.19
CA PHE A 236 -14.02 10.98 -8.77
C PHE A 236 -14.89 11.02 -10.02
N ARG A 237 -14.88 9.92 -10.78
CA ARG A 237 -15.63 9.81 -12.03
C ARG A 237 -17.13 9.59 -11.84
N ALA A 238 -17.53 8.73 -10.90
CA ALA A 238 -18.92 8.25 -10.81
C ALA A 238 -19.62 8.51 -9.46
N MET A 239 -18.87 8.66 -8.37
CA MET A 239 -19.43 8.65 -7.01
C MET A 239 -19.24 9.96 -6.24
N ALA A 240 -18.20 10.74 -6.54
CA ALA A 240 -17.91 11.97 -5.84
C ALA A 240 -19.10 12.95 -5.94
N PRO A 241 -19.52 13.59 -4.83
CA PRO A 241 -20.68 14.49 -4.85
C PRO A 241 -20.43 15.73 -5.71
N VAL A 242 -19.17 16.15 -5.84
CA VAL A 242 -18.73 17.32 -6.61
C VAL A 242 -17.85 16.86 -7.77
N TYR A 243 -18.02 17.49 -8.93
CA TYR A 243 -17.19 17.23 -10.09
C TYR A 243 -15.79 17.85 -9.89
N SER A 244 -14.73 17.10 -10.18
CA SER A 244 -13.36 17.59 -10.14
C SER A 244 -12.61 17.14 -11.38
N ALA A 245 -12.45 18.03 -12.36
CA ALA A 245 -11.67 17.75 -13.56
C ALA A 245 -10.23 17.32 -13.22
N TYR A 246 -9.60 18.00 -12.25
CA TYR A 246 -8.28 17.64 -11.75
C TYR A 246 -8.24 16.23 -11.13
N GLY A 247 -9.18 15.91 -10.23
CA GLY A 247 -9.23 14.61 -9.57
C GLY A 247 -9.43 13.48 -10.57
N ILE A 248 -10.39 13.65 -11.49
CA ILE A 248 -10.66 12.69 -12.57
C ILE A 248 -9.40 12.48 -13.42
N LYS A 249 -8.80 13.56 -13.94
CA LYS A 249 -7.61 13.48 -14.79
C LYS A 249 -6.45 12.82 -14.06
N ARG A 250 -6.15 13.26 -12.83
CA ARG A 250 -5.03 12.74 -12.02
C ARG A 250 -5.11 11.22 -11.85
N TYR A 251 -6.26 10.69 -11.44
CA TYR A 251 -6.38 9.27 -11.14
C TYR A 251 -6.60 8.41 -12.39
N ILE A 252 -7.19 8.94 -13.45
CA ILE A 252 -7.21 8.26 -14.76
C ILE A 252 -5.78 8.14 -15.31
N ASP A 253 -5.01 9.23 -15.31
CA ASP A 253 -3.63 9.24 -15.81
C ASP A 253 -2.76 8.25 -15.01
N GLU A 254 -2.88 8.23 -13.68
CA GLU A 254 -2.15 7.27 -12.85
C GLU A 254 -2.61 5.83 -13.10
N THR A 255 -3.91 5.59 -13.29
CA THR A 255 -4.43 4.26 -13.67
C THR A 255 -3.84 3.80 -15.01
N LYS A 256 -3.82 4.68 -16.02
CA LYS A 256 -3.20 4.39 -17.33
C LYS A 256 -1.72 4.09 -17.17
N ARG A 257 -0.97 4.89 -16.38
CA ARG A 257 0.45 4.65 -16.11
C ARG A 257 0.69 3.28 -15.48
N LEU A 258 -0.14 2.86 -14.53
CA LEU A 258 -0.05 1.54 -13.90
C LEU A 258 -0.36 0.40 -14.90
N ILE A 259 -1.34 0.58 -15.78
CA ILE A 259 -1.61 -0.36 -16.88
C ILE A 259 -0.43 -0.40 -17.86
N SER A 260 0.22 0.72 -18.16
CA SER A 260 1.44 0.74 -18.98
C SER A 260 2.58 -0.08 -18.35
N VAL A 261 2.70 -0.11 -17.02
CA VAL A 261 3.68 -0.98 -16.34
C VAL A 261 3.36 -2.45 -16.56
N LEU A 262 2.08 -2.84 -16.50
CA LEU A 262 1.65 -4.19 -16.85
C LEU A 262 1.96 -4.50 -18.33
N GLU A 263 1.72 -3.57 -19.24
CA GLU A 263 2.00 -3.74 -20.67
C GLU A 263 3.49 -3.97 -20.95
N ILE A 264 4.40 -3.26 -20.26
CA ILE A 264 5.85 -3.49 -20.39
C ILE A 264 6.21 -4.95 -20.08
N ARG A 265 5.53 -5.56 -19.10
CA ARG A 265 5.71 -6.96 -18.73
C ARG A 265 5.00 -7.91 -19.71
N LEU A 266 3.71 -7.69 -19.95
CA LEU A 266 2.82 -8.59 -20.69
C LEU A 266 3.01 -8.54 -22.22
N SER A 267 3.75 -7.56 -22.73
CA SER A 267 4.24 -7.56 -24.12
C SER A 267 5.36 -8.57 -24.35
N LYS A 268 6.00 -9.08 -23.28
CA LYS A 268 7.16 -9.98 -23.34
C LYS A 268 6.93 -11.34 -22.68
N ALA A 269 5.87 -11.47 -21.90
CA ALA A 269 5.57 -12.67 -21.12
C ALA A 269 4.07 -12.88 -20.99
N ASP A 270 3.67 -14.12 -20.77
CA ASP A 270 2.27 -14.49 -20.63
C ASP A 270 1.68 -14.13 -19.27
N TRP A 271 2.52 -14.03 -18.24
CA TRP A 271 2.13 -13.83 -16.84
C TRP A 271 3.03 -12.81 -16.15
N LEU A 272 2.50 -12.20 -15.08
CA LEU A 272 3.20 -11.14 -14.37
C LEU A 272 4.48 -11.64 -13.69
N ALA A 273 4.38 -12.72 -12.92
CA ALA A 273 5.42 -13.15 -12.01
C ALA A 273 6.49 -14.07 -12.61
N GLY A 274 6.22 -14.69 -13.76
CA GLY A 274 7.10 -15.71 -14.30
C GLY A 274 6.48 -16.49 -15.44
N ASP A 275 6.68 -17.80 -15.41
CA ASP A 275 6.27 -18.77 -16.42
C ASP A 275 4.84 -19.32 -16.25
N LYS A 276 4.17 -19.02 -15.12
CA LYS A 276 2.81 -19.50 -14.85
C LYS A 276 1.89 -18.44 -14.27
N TYR A 277 0.60 -18.73 -14.35
CA TYR A 277 -0.49 -17.96 -13.78
C TYR A 277 -0.46 -18.04 -12.25
N THR A 278 -0.47 -16.88 -11.58
CA THR A 278 -0.37 -16.80 -10.12
C THR A 278 -1.41 -15.90 -9.47
N ILE A 279 -1.43 -15.87 -8.14
CA ILE A 279 -2.24 -14.92 -7.37
C ILE A 279 -1.94 -13.44 -7.72
N ALA A 280 -0.76 -13.11 -8.25
CA ALA A 280 -0.45 -11.75 -8.71
C ALA A 280 -1.28 -11.37 -9.95
N ASP A 281 -1.48 -12.33 -10.86
CA ASP A 281 -2.30 -12.16 -12.05
C ASP A 281 -3.78 -12.03 -11.67
N MET A 282 -4.28 -12.97 -10.86
CA MET A 282 -5.67 -12.97 -10.34
C MET A 282 -6.02 -11.64 -9.66
N ALA A 283 -5.12 -11.15 -8.80
CA ALA A 283 -5.31 -9.92 -8.05
C ALA A 283 -5.43 -8.72 -8.98
N SER A 284 -4.54 -8.61 -9.97
CA SER A 284 -4.51 -7.47 -10.89
C SER A 284 -5.68 -7.53 -11.86
N TYR A 285 -5.99 -8.71 -12.40
CA TYR A 285 -7.06 -8.93 -13.36
C TYR A 285 -8.40 -8.43 -12.83
N SER A 286 -8.68 -8.69 -11.56
CA SER A 286 -9.94 -8.30 -10.90
C SER A 286 -10.30 -6.82 -11.07
N TRP A 287 -9.29 -5.94 -11.14
CA TRP A 287 -9.43 -4.51 -11.32
C TRP A 287 -9.31 -4.10 -12.79
N VAL A 288 -8.28 -4.58 -13.48
CA VAL A 288 -7.94 -4.10 -14.83
C VAL A 288 -9.03 -4.47 -15.84
N GLN A 289 -9.72 -5.62 -15.70
CA GLN A 289 -10.83 -5.98 -16.60
C GLN A 289 -11.96 -4.93 -16.64
N GLY A 290 -12.13 -4.16 -15.55
CA GLY A 290 -13.18 -3.15 -15.43
C GLY A 290 -12.78 -1.79 -15.99
N ALA A 291 -11.48 -1.54 -16.23
CA ALA A 291 -10.99 -0.25 -16.69
C ALA A 291 -11.67 0.26 -17.99
N PRO A 292 -11.92 -0.57 -19.01
CA PRO A 292 -12.58 -0.10 -20.24
C PRO A 292 -14.02 0.32 -20.00
N LEU A 293 -14.73 -0.43 -19.15
CA LEU A 293 -16.15 -0.22 -18.91
C LEU A 293 -16.41 0.97 -17.98
N PHE A 294 -15.62 1.09 -16.91
CA PHE A 294 -15.83 2.09 -15.86
C PHE A 294 -15.03 3.37 -16.08
N LEU A 295 -13.88 3.30 -16.76
CA LEU A 295 -12.97 4.43 -16.96
C LEU A 295 -12.76 4.80 -18.44
N ASP A 296 -13.46 4.16 -19.38
CA ASP A 296 -13.29 4.35 -20.83
C ASP A 296 -11.79 4.34 -21.25
N ILE A 297 -10.99 3.49 -20.58
CA ILE A 297 -9.60 3.27 -20.98
C ILE A 297 -9.61 2.31 -22.18
N ASP A 298 -9.13 2.79 -23.32
CA ASP A 298 -8.99 1.97 -24.52
C ASP A 298 -7.83 0.97 -24.36
N LEU A 299 -8.13 -0.32 -24.42
CA LEU A 299 -7.12 -1.38 -24.34
C LEU A 299 -6.39 -1.61 -25.65
N SER A 300 -6.80 -0.98 -26.76
CA SER A 300 -6.05 -1.03 -28.02
C SER A 300 -4.63 -0.46 -27.85
N GLU A 301 -4.44 0.46 -26.89
CA GLU A 301 -3.14 1.01 -26.47
C GLU A 301 -2.27 -0.02 -25.70
N PHE A 302 -2.86 -1.11 -25.21
CA PHE A 302 -2.24 -2.10 -24.31
C PHE A 302 -2.51 -3.56 -24.78
N PRO A 303 -1.96 -3.98 -25.94
CA PRO A 303 -2.29 -5.26 -26.55
C PRO A 303 -1.85 -6.48 -25.73
N GLY A 304 -0.75 -6.40 -24.97
CA GLY A 304 -0.34 -7.46 -24.05
C GLY A 304 -1.33 -7.63 -22.91
N VAL A 305 -1.77 -6.52 -22.31
CA VAL A 305 -2.81 -6.49 -21.28
C VAL A 305 -4.15 -7.01 -21.79
N ASP A 306 -4.59 -6.59 -22.99
CA ASP A 306 -5.85 -7.06 -23.59
C ASP A 306 -5.87 -8.58 -23.77
N LYS A 307 -4.79 -9.16 -24.31
CA LYS A 307 -4.64 -10.63 -24.44
C LYS A 307 -4.67 -11.33 -23.09
N TRP A 308 -3.97 -10.79 -22.10
CA TRP A 308 -3.91 -11.34 -20.75
C TRP A 308 -5.28 -11.30 -20.04
N ILE A 309 -6.04 -10.21 -20.16
CA ILE A 309 -7.41 -10.11 -19.64
C ILE A 309 -8.31 -11.17 -20.28
N LYS A 310 -8.27 -11.31 -21.62
CA LYS A 310 -9.07 -12.30 -22.34
C LYS A 310 -8.76 -13.72 -21.89
N ARG A 311 -7.47 -14.07 -21.84
CA ARG A 311 -6.98 -15.38 -21.39
C ARG A 311 -7.45 -15.72 -19.98
N ILE A 312 -7.36 -14.78 -19.03
CA ILE A 312 -7.84 -15.02 -17.66
C ILE A 312 -9.37 -15.08 -17.62
N GLY A 313 -10.05 -14.22 -18.37
CA GLY A 313 -11.50 -14.16 -18.45
C GLY A 313 -12.14 -15.44 -18.99
N GLU A 314 -11.47 -16.17 -19.87
CA GLU A 314 -11.96 -17.43 -20.44
C GLU A 314 -11.92 -18.62 -19.46
N ARG A 315 -11.24 -18.49 -18.31
CA ARG A 315 -11.12 -19.57 -17.33
C ARG A 315 -12.45 -19.82 -16.63
N SER A 316 -12.84 -21.09 -16.53
CA SER A 316 -14.11 -21.51 -15.89
C SER A 316 -14.21 -21.06 -14.43
N ALA A 317 -13.14 -21.17 -13.66
CA ALA A 317 -13.07 -20.72 -12.27
C ALA A 317 -13.28 -19.19 -12.15
N VAL A 318 -12.78 -18.40 -13.10
CA VAL A 318 -12.99 -16.95 -13.12
C VAL A 318 -14.46 -16.62 -13.42
N GLN A 319 -15.11 -17.37 -14.31
CA GLN A 319 -16.54 -17.21 -14.60
C GLN A 319 -17.43 -17.63 -13.43
N ALA A 320 -17.05 -18.68 -12.69
CA ALA A 320 -17.71 -19.06 -11.45
C ALA A 320 -17.54 -17.99 -10.38
N ALA A 321 -16.31 -17.50 -10.18
CA ALA A 321 -15.98 -16.48 -9.18
C ALA A 321 -16.72 -15.15 -9.40
N LYS A 322 -17.02 -14.77 -10.64
CA LYS A 322 -17.83 -13.56 -10.95
C LYS A 322 -19.25 -13.61 -10.36
N LYS A 323 -19.77 -14.81 -10.08
CA LYS A 323 -21.10 -15.00 -9.47
C LYS A 323 -21.05 -14.94 -7.93
N VAL A 324 -19.87 -15.08 -7.33
CA VAL A 324 -19.69 -15.13 -5.88
C VAL A 324 -19.93 -13.75 -5.27
N GLY A 325 -20.84 -13.69 -4.28
CA GLY A 325 -21.18 -12.45 -3.58
C GLY A 325 -21.89 -11.40 -4.45
N SER A 326 -22.30 -11.75 -5.68
CA SER A 326 -23.17 -10.89 -6.47
C SER A 326 -24.62 -11.11 -6.03
N SER A 327 -25.27 -10.02 -5.63
CA SER A 327 -26.73 -9.98 -5.44
C SER A 327 -27.45 -9.41 -6.67
N TRP A 328 -26.71 -9.04 -7.71
CA TRP A 328 -27.22 -8.30 -8.87
C TRP A 328 -27.28 -9.21 -10.10
N SER A 329 -28.37 -9.13 -10.85
CA SER A 329 -28.46 -9.75 -12.19
C SER A 329 -27.61 -8.99 -13.20
N ASP A 330 -27.34 -9.62 -14.35
CA ASP A 330 -26.58 -9.01 -15.45
C ASP A 330 -27.26 -7.73 -15.96
N GLU A 331 -28.59 -7.70 -16.00
CA GLU A 331 -29.39 -6.54 -16.36
C GLU A 331 -29.22 -5.40 -15.36
N GLN A 332 -29.28 -5.70 -14.06
CA GLN A 332 -29.10 -4.68 -13.03
C GLN A 332 -27.68 -4.11 -13.02
N MET A 333 -26.68 -4.94 -13.34
CA MET A 333 -25.30 -4.47 -13.53
C MET A 333 -25.18 -3.53 -14.72
N LYS A 334 -25.80 -3.87 -15.87
CA LYS A 334 -25.83 -2.99 -17.05
C LYS A 334 -26.53 -1.66 -16.75
N GLU A 335 -27.66 -1.70 -16.05
CA GLU A 335 -28.39 -0.50 -15.66
C GLU A 335 -27.56 0.38 -14.71
N MET A 336 -26.92 -0.21 -13.70
CA MET A 336 -26.03 0.51 -12.78
C MET A 336 -24.89 1.20 -13.53
N ILE A 337 -24.24 0.50 -14.46
CA ILE A 337 -23.14 1.04 -15.27
C ILE A 337 -23.64 2.18 -16.18
N GLY A 338 -24.80 1.98 -16.84
CA GLY A 338 -25.42 3.02 -17.66
C GLY A 338 -25.76 4.27 -16.84
N GLY A 339 -26.32 4.09 -15.65
CA GLY A 339 -26.62 5.18 -14.71
C GLY A 339 -25.37 5.91 -14.22
N MET A 340 -24.26 5.21 -13.98
CA MET A 340 -22.98 5.84 -13.64
C MET A 340 -22.44 6.69 -14.80
N LYS A 341 -22.52 6.21 -16.04
CA LYS A 341 -22.11 6.98 -17.23
C LYS A 341 -22.95 8.24 -17.42
N ALA A 342 -24.28 8.11 -17.33
CA ALA A 342 -25.19 9.25 -17.45
C ALA A 342 -24.94 10.32 -16.36
N LYS A 343 -24.70 9.91 -15.11
CA LYS A 343 -24.34 10.83 -14.01
C LYS A 343 -23.02 11.56 -14.26
N MET A 344 -22.05 10.88 -14.86
CA MET A 344 -20.77 11.48 -15.19
C MET A 344 -20.92 12.53 -16.31
N ASP A 345 -21.66 12.21 -17.36
CA ASP A 345 -21.90 13.16 -18.46
C ASP A 345 -22.70 14.38 -17.99
N ALA A 346 -23.68 14.19 -17.10
CA ALA A 346 -24.43 15.29 -16.51
C ALA A 346 -23.60 16.23 -15.61
N LYS A 347 -22.45 15.75 -15.09
CA LYS A 347 -21.55 16.55 -14.23
C LYS A 347 -20.50 17.34 -15.01
N LYS A 348 -20.23 17.00 -16.28
CA LYS A 348 -19.31 17.75 -17.13
C LYS A 348 -19.82 19.19 -17.28
N GLY A 349 -19.00 20.17 -16.87
CA GLY A 349 -19.33 21.60 -16.98
C GLY A 349 -20.00 22.23 -15.75
N THR A 350 -20.11 21.51 -14.63
CA THR A 350 -20.62 22.06 -13.35
C THR A 350 -19.54 22.71 -12.48
N GLU A 351 -18.42 23.14 -13.09
CA GLU A 351 -17.42 23.96 -12.41
C GLU A 351 -18.08 25.28 -11.98
N GLN A 352 -18.55 25.33 -10.73
CA GLN A 352 -18.66 26.62 -10.07
C GLN A 352 -17.24 27.09 -9.85
N GLU A 353 -16.86 28.11 -10.60
CA GLU A 353 -15.72 28.98 -10.33
C GLU A 353 -15.84 29.51 -8.90
N GLU A 354 -15.28 28.81 -7.91
CA GLU A 354 -15.07 29.34 -6.55
C GLU A 354 -13.92 30.37 -6.52
N GLU A 355 -13.71 31.10 -7.62
CA GLU A 355 -12.65 32.09 -7.80
C GLU A 355 -13.21 33.41 -8.35
N SER A 356 -14.23 33.97 -7.69
CA SER A 356 -14.61 35.39 -7.90
C SER A 356 -15.18 36.15 -6.68
N SER A 357 -15.22 35.56 -5.48
CA SER A 357 -15.71 36.28 -4.27
C SER A 357 -14.62 36.80 -3.32
N LYS A 358 -13.35 36.82 -3.76
CA LYS A 358 -12.25 37.48 -3.03
C LYS A 358 -11.33 38.26 -3.96
N ILE A 359 -11.82 39.39 -4.49
CA ILE A 359 -10.99 40.56 -4.81
C ILE A 359 -11.68 41.79 -4.23
#